data_AF-A0A1V6HZD1-F1
#
_entry.id   AF-A0A1V6HZD1-F1
#
_cell.length_a   1.000
_cell.length_b   1.000
_cell.length_c   1.000
_cell.angle_alpha   90.00
_cell.angle_beta   90.00
_cell.angle_gamma   90.00
#
_symmetry.space_group_name_H-M   'P 1'
#
loop_
_entity.id
_entity.type
_entity.pdbx_description
1 polymer ?
#
loop_
_entity_poly.entity_id
_entity_poly.type
_entity_poly.pdbx_seq_one_letter_code
_entity_poly.pdbx_strand_id
1 'polypeptide(L)'
;MNINLFAQKDSTYTDLELAIQNPQNVKNLVLKNKKLYQLPSDIGLFENLEILNLKRNKLTSLPSSIVNCKNLIKIDLSYNKFTNFPIILKELPQLQELNLYHNELEYLPSEIGEFIRLEKLDLGENYLTELPAQIKELSNTLKELNLRLNVISLKHQKEIREKYLPNTKIYFSAPCNCDL
;
A
#
# COMPACT_ATOMS: atom_id res chain seq x y z
N MET A 1 27.57 -6.74 29.29
CA MET A 1 27.74 -6.39 27.86
C MET A 1 26.81 -5.24 27.55
N ASN A 2 27.36 -4.07 27.22
CA ASN A 2 26.58 -2.86 26.91
C ASN A 2 25.96 -3.00 25.51
N ILE A 3 24.65 -3.26 25.44
CA ILE A 3 23.86 -3.38 24.21
C ILE A 3 23.10 -2.07 23.92
N ASN A 4 23.70 -0.93 24.20
CA ASN A 4 23.08 0.38 23.95
C ASN A 4 24.06 1.24 23.15
N LEU A 5 23.96 1.21 21.82
CA LEU A 5 24.60 2.26 21.00
C LEU A 5 23.82 2.68 19.74
N PHE A 6 22.55 2.32 19.59
CA PHE A 6 21.65 3.03 18.69
C PHE A 6 20.29 3.12 19.37
N ALA A 7 20.09 4.13 20.20
CA ALA A 7 18.75 4.59 20.51
C ALA A 7 18.08 4.90 19.16
N GLN A 8 17.26 3.98 18.68
CA GLN A 8 16.52 4.15 17.44
C GLN A 8 15.50 5.25 17.68
N LYS A 9 15.76 6.39 17.06
CA LYS A 9 14.90 7.55 17.13
C LYS A 9 13.48 7.11 16.75
N ASP A 10 12.54 7.34 17.65
CA ASP A 10 11.09 7.17 17.43
C ASP A 10 10.64 5.77 16.98
N SER A 11 11.13 4.69 17.62
CA SER A 11 10.66 3.31 17.37
C SER A 11 10.79 2.87 15.89
N THR A 12 11.79 3.43 15.19
CA THR A 12 12.01 3.24 13.76
C THR A 12 13.20 2.33 13.48
N TYR A 13 12.95 1.24 12.78
CA TYR A 13 13.92 0.21 12.41
C TYR A 13 14.15 0.25 10.89
N THR A 14 15.42 0.12 10.46
CA THR A 14 15.80 0.04 9.02
C THR A 14 16.45 -1.29 8.64
N ASP A 15 16.50 -2.19 9.61
CA ASP A 15 17.10 -3.51 9.56
C ASP A 15 16.15 -4.50 10.23
N LEU A 16 15.86 -5.59 9.52
CA LEU A 16 14.87 -6.57 9.97
C LEU A 16 15.40 -7.41 11.13
N GLU A 17 16.69 -7.76 11.14
CA GLU A 17 17.28 -8.58 12.20
C GLU A 17 17.28 -7.82 13.52
N LEU A 18 17.59 -6.52 13.48
CA LEU A 18 17.49 -5.66 14.67
C LEU A 18 16.04 -5.45 15.13
N ALA A 19 15.09 -5.39 14.20
CA ALA A 19 13.67 -5.28 14.53
C ALA A 19 13.14 -6.52 15.25
N ILE A 20 13.52 -7.72 14.77
CA ILE A 20 13.13 -9.00 15.36
C ILE A 20 13.64 -9.15 16.80
N GLN A 21 14.75 -8.51 17.17
CA GLN A 21 15.26 -8.54 18.54
C GLN A 21 14.38 -7.74 19.53
N ASN A 22 13.59 -6.78 19.05
CA ASN A 22 12.78 -5.88 19.88
C ASN A 22 11.38 -5.63 19.27
N PRO A 23 10.60 -6.69 18.96
CA PRO A 23 9.43 -6.58 18.08
C PRO A 23 8.33 -5.69 18.67
N GLN A 24 8.21 -5.66 19.99
CA GLN A 24 7.25 -4.83 20.72
C GLN A 24 7.53 -3.33 20.61
N ASN A 25 8.77 -2.93 20.28
CA ASN A 25 9.17 -1.54 20.15
C ASN A 25 9.13 -1.03 18.71
N VAL A 26 8.79 -1.88 17.73
CA VAL A 26 8.78 -1.52 16.31
C VAL A 26 7.45 -0.82 15.97
N LYS A 27 7.52 0.48 15.72
CA LYS A 27 6.39 1.26 15.18
C LYS A 27 6.55 1.57 13.71
N ASN A 28 7.78 1.82 13.27
CA ASN A 28 8.08 2.10 11.88
C ASN A 28 9.17 1.14 11.39
N LEU A 29 8.90 0.40 10.32
CA LEU A 29 9.86 -0.50 9.70
C LEU A 29 10.14 -0.08 8.26
N VAL A 30 11.37 0.35 7.99
CA VAL A 30 11.80 0.88 6.70
C VAL A 30 12.82 -0.04 6.04
N LEU A 31 12.34 -0.93 5.17
CA LEU A 31 13.13 -1.89 4.42
C LEU A 31 13.20 -1.52 2.93
N LYS A 32 13.24 -0.23 2.62
CA LYS A 32 13.33 0.27 1.25
C LYS A 32 14.67 -0.08 0.58
N ASN A 33 14.64 -0.40 -0.72
CA ASN A 33 15.84 -0.66 -1.52
C ASN A 33 16.76 -1.76 -0.94
N LYS A 34 16.18 -2.87 -0.47
CA LYS A 34 16.90 -4.00 0.12
C LYS A 34 16.99 -5.21 -0.82
N LYS A 35 16.47 -5.09 -2.06
CA LYS A 35 16.39 -6.17 -3.06
C LYS A 35 15.62 -7.40 -2.53
N LEU A 36 14.62 -7.19 -1.68
CA LEU A 36 13.80 -8.27 -1.13
C LEU A 36 12.91 -8.88 -2.20
N TYR A 37 12.97 -10.20 -2.35
CA TYR A 37 12.05 -10.97 -3.21
C TYR A 37 10.83 -11.47 -2.44
N GLN A 38 10.99 -11.66 -1.14
CA GLN A 38 9.92 -12.03 -0.20
C GLN A 38 10.17 -11.34 1.14
N LEU A 39 9.12 -11.23 1.93
CA LEU A 39 9.18 -10.80 3.33
C LEU A 39 8.96 -12.04 4.21
N PRO A 40 9.78 -12.29 5.25
CA PRO A 40 9.60 -13.46 6.09
C PRO A 40 8.34 -13.34 6.95
N SER A 41 7.86 -14.48 7.45
CA SER A 41 6.67 -14.53 8.33
C SER A 41 6.86 -13.75 9.63
N ASP A 42 8.10 -13.50 10.05
CA ASP A 42 8.45 -12.73 11.25
C ASP A 42 7.91 -11.29 11.24
N ILE A 43 7.48 -10.76 10.08
CA ILE A 43 6.75 -9.49 10.04
C ILE A 43 5.53 -9.50 10.99
N GLY A 44 4.91 -10.67 11.18
CA GLY A 44 3.76 -10.83 12.06
C GLY A 44 4.07 -10.69 13.56
N LEU A 45 5.34 -10.55 13.95
CA LEU A 45 5.75 -10.29 15.33
C LEU A 45 5.55 -8.81 15.74
N PHE A 46 5.47 -7.90 14.77
CA PHE A 46 5.45 -6.45 15.03
C PHE A 46 4.02 -5.93 15.25
N GLU A 47 3.38 -6.34 16.34
CA GLU A 47 1.98 -5.98 16.65
C GLU A 47 1.76 -4.45 16.77
N ASN A 48 2.79 -3.70 17.18
CA ASN A 48 2.76 -2.24 17.31
C ASN A 48 3.17 -1.49 16.03
N LEU A 49 3.38 -2.20 14.90
CA LEU A 49 3.80 -1.59 13.65
C LEU A 49 2.70 -0.71 13.07
N GLU A 50 3.00 0.58 12.88
CA GLU A 50 2.12 1.61 12.33
C GLU A 50 2.45 1.92 10.86
N ILE A 51 3.74 1.90 10.50
CA ILE A 51 4.22 2.22 9.13
C ILE A 51 5.20 1.16 8.64
N LEU A 52 4.91 0.57 7.48
CA LEU A 52 5.77 -0.38 6.79
C LEU A 52 6.19 0.16 5.42
N ASN A 53 7.48 0.45 5.24
CA ASN A 53 8.03 0.90 3.96
C ASN A 53 8.86 -0.21 3.30
N LEU A 54 8.33 -0.77 2.22
CA LEU A 54 8.92 -1.83 1.40
C LEU A 54 9.22 -1.33 -0.03
N LYS A 55 9.32 -0.02 -0.22
CA LYS A 55 9.54 0.61 -1.51
C LYS A 55 10.81 0.12 -2.20
N ARG A 56 10.77 -0.01 -3.54
CA ARG A 56 11.93 -0.37 -4.37
C ARG A 56 12.54 -1.72 -3.98
N ASN A 57 11.70 -2.74 -3.88
CA ASN A 57 12.13 -4.13 -3.72
C ASN A 57 11.72 -4.94 -4.96
N LYS A 58 11.63 -6.26 -4.84
CA LYS A 58 11.25 -7.22 -5.90
C LYS A 58 10.10 -8.12 -5.43
N LEU A 59 9.28 -7.61 -4.51
CA LEU A 59 8.19 -8.36 -3.90
C LEU A 59 7.07 -8.60 -4.92
N THR A 60 6.53 -9.81 -4.91
CA THR A 60 5.35 -10.22 -5.70
C THR A 60 4.13 -10.54 -4.82
N SER A 61 4.35 -10.73 -3.52
CA SER A 61 3.32 -11.06 -2.52
C SER A 61 3.73 -10.61 -1.12
N LEU A 62 2.81 -10.74 -0.16
CA LEU A 62 3.05 -10.55 1.27
C LEU A 62 2.76 -11.86 2.03
N PRO A 63 3.49 -12.16 3.11
CA PRO A 63 3.19 -13.33 3.94
C PRO A 63 1.84 -13.15 4.65
N SER A 64 1.11 -14.25 4.87
CA SER A 64 -0.19 -14.22 5.56
C SER A 64 -0.11 -13.66 6.98
N SER A 65 1.05 -13.79 7.65
CA SER A 65 1.28 -13.24 8.99
C SER A 65 1.24 -11.71 9.06
N ILE A 66 1.25 -10.99 7.94
CA ILE A 66 1.08 -9.53 7.91
C ILE A 66 -0.22 -9.10 8.61
N VAL A 67 -1.24 -9.95 8.62
CA VAL A 67 -2.53 -9.67 9.29
C VAL A 67 -2.41 -9.50 10.80
N ASN A 68 -1.29 -9.90 11.42
CA ASN A 68 -1.03 -9.71 12.84
C ASN A 68 -0.58 -8.28 13.18
N CYS A 69 -0.15 -7.49 12.19
CA CYS A 69 0.19 -6.08 12.36
C CYS A 69 -1.09 -5.23 12.48
N LYS A 70 -1.92 -5.47 13.52
CA LYS A 70 -3.26 -4.90 13.65
C LYS A 70 -3.27 -3.37 13.75
N ASN A 71 -2.15 -2.76 14.13
CA ASN A 71 -1.96 -1.32 14.20
C ASN A 71 -1.42 -0.68 12.91
N LEU A 72 -1.25 -1.45 11.82
CA LEU A 72 -0.67 -0.92 10.59
C LEU A 72 -1.60 0.09 9.93
N ILE A 73 -1.13 1.32 9.80
CA ILE A 73 -1.86 2.45 9.21
C ILE A 73 -1.43 2.66 7.76
N LYS A 74 -0.13 2.52 7.48
CA LYS A 74 0.45 2.86 6.17
C LYS A 74 1.37 1.77 5.68
N ILE A 75 1.22 1.42 4.40
CA ILE A 75 2.13 0.50 3.71
C ILE A 75 2.55 1.05 2.35
N ASP A 76 3.87 1.12 2.12
CA ASP A 76 4.46 1.52 0.86
C ASP A 76 5.08 0.31 0.15
N LEU A 77 4.39 -0.18 -0.88
CA LEU A 77 4.80 -1.25 -1.79
C LEU A 77 5.21 -0.71 -3.16
N SER A 78 5.44 0.61 -3.29
CA SER A 78 5.78 1.20 -4.59
C SER A 78 7.09 0.66 -5.16
N TYR A 79 7.19 0.61 -6.49
CA TYR A 79 8.36 0.07 -7.21
C TYR A 79 8.67 -1.39 -6.80
N ASN A 80 7.67 -2.27 -6.84
CA ASN A 80 7.82 -3.71 -6.65
C ASN A 80 7.40 -4.48 -7.92
N LYS A 81 6.94 -5.72 -7.77
CA LYS A 81 6.60 -6.65 -8.85
C LYS A 81 5.24 -7.33 -8.60
N PHE A 82 4.32 -6.62 -7.94
CA PHE A 82 2.97 -7.15 -7.71
C PHE A 82 2.21 -7.20 -9.03
N THR A 83 1.86 -8.41 -9.46
CA THR A 83 0.92 -8.67 -10.56
C THR A 83 -0.51 -8.83 -10.07
N ASN A 84 -0.67 -9.24 -8.80
CA ASN A 84 -1.96 -9.35 -8.11
C ASN A 84 -2.06 -8.30 -7.01
N PHE A 85 -3.26 -7.74 -6.85
CA PHE A 85 -3.54 -6.84 -5.73
C PHE A 85 -3.47 -7.60 -4.39
N PRO A 86 -2.79 -7.09 -3.35
CA PRO A 86 -2.61 -7.79 -2.08
C PRO A 86 -3.89 -7.75 -1.21
N ILE A 87 -4.91 -8.55 -1.57
CA ILE A 87 -6.21 -8.59 -0.88
C ILE A 87 -6.12 -8.92 0.61
N ILE A 88 -5.05 -9.61 1.04
CA ILE A 88 -4.81 -9.93 2.46
C ILE A 88 -4.76 -8.67 3.35
N LEU A 89 -4.45 -7.51 2.78
CA LEU A 89 -4.40 -6.25 3.50
C LEU A 89 -5.79 -5.73 3.93
N LYS A 90 -6.89 -6.27 3.40
CA LYS A 90 -8.26 -5.95 3.85
C LYS A 90 -8.50 -6.35 5.31
N GLU A 91 -7.75 -7.34 5.80
CA GLU A 91 -7.81 -7.86 7.18
C GLU A 91 -7.14 -6.92 8.22
N LEU A 92 -6.55 -5.80 7.76
CA LEU A 92 -5.90 -4.82 8.61
C LEU A 92 -6.88 -3.70 8.99
N PRO A 93 -7.37 -3.68 10.24
CA PRO A 93 -8.50 -2.82 10.62
C PRO A 93 -8.15 -1.34 10.70
N GLN A 94 -6.85 -0.97 10.69
CA GLN A 94 -6.37 0.41 10.79
C GLN A 94 -5.77 0.93 9.48
N LEU A 95 -5.73 0.13 8.41
CA LEU A 95 -5.03 0.51 7.19
C LEU A 95 -5.75 1.67 6.47
N GLN A 96 -5.03 2.77 6.30
CA GLN A 96 -5.54 4.01 5.72
C GLN A 96 -4.81 4.40 4.43
N GLU A 97 -3.51 4.09 4.31
CA GLU A 97 -2.72 4.45 3.12
C GLU A 97 -2.03 3.22 2.54
N LEU A 98 -2.36 2.91 1.28
CA LEU A 98 -1.76 1.83 0.51
C LEU A 98 -1.15 2.40 -0.77
N ASN A 99 0.17 2.29 -0.91
CA ASN A 99 0.88 2.71 -2.10
C ASN A 99 1.38 1.50 -2.89
N LEU A 100 0.83 1.31 -4.10
CA LEU A 100 1.18 0.30 -5.09
C LEU A 100 1.67 0.94 -6.40
N TYR A 101 2.10 2.20 -6.36
CA TYR A 101 2.66 2.92 -7.51
C TYR A 101 3.81 2.14 -8.16
N HIS A 102 3.85 2.09 -9.50
CA HIS A 102 4.90 1.39 -10.26
C HIS A 102 4.99 -0.09 -9.86
N ASN A 103 3.92 -0.83 -10.15
CA ASN A 103 3.86 -2.29 -10.08
C ASN A 103 3.39 -2.85 -11.43
N GLU A 104 2.90 -4.09 -11.47
CA GLU A 104 2.53 -4.78 -12.71
C GLU A 104 1.06 -5.26 -12.63
N LEU A 105 0.19 -4.48 -11.96
CA LEU A 105 -1.22 -4.82 -11.77
C LEU A 105 -2.00 -4.63 -13.07
N GLU A 106 -2.67 -5.69 -13.53
CA GLU A 106 -3.53 -5.65 -14.73
C GLU A 106 -5.02 -5.47 -14.39
N TYR A 107 -5.45 -5.94 -13.22
CA TYR A 107 -6.81 -5.79 -12.72
C TYR A 107 -6.84 -5.65 -11.20
N LEU A 108 -7.98 -5.19 -10.66
CA LEU A 108 -8.27 -5.27 -9.23
C LEU A 108 -9.38 -6.29 -8.98
N PRO A 109 -9.27 -7.10 -7.90
CA PRO A 109 -10.31 -8.03 -7.49
C PRO A 109 -11.50 -7.30 -6.84
N SER A 110 -12.67 -7.94 -6.79
CA SER A 110 -13.88 -7.39 -6.18
C SER A 110 -13.71 -7.05 -4.69
N GLU A 111 -12.82 -7.76 -4.01
CA GLU A 111 -12.47 -7.65 -2.60
C GLU A 111 -11.81 -6.31 -2.26
N ILE A 112 -11.49 -5.47 -3.25
CA ILE A 112 -11.10 -4.07 -3.02
C ILE A 112 -12.18 -3.31 -2.25
N GLY A 113 -13.46 -3.65 -2.43
CA GLY A 113 -14.57 -3.04 -1.71
C GLY A 113 -14.64 -3.39 -0.22
N GLU A 114 -13.83 -4.35 0.25
CA GLU A 114 -13.84 -4.79 1.66
C GLU A 114 -12.89 -3.99 2.55
N PHE A 115 -12.13 -3.02 2.01
CA PHE A 115 -11.25 -2.17 2.80
C PHE A 115 -12.07 -1.12 3.58
N ILE A 116 -12.23 -1.34 4.88
CA ILE A 116 -13.14 -0.54 5.71
C ILE A 116 -12.63 0.84 6.15
N ARG A 117 -11.32 1.14 5.99
CA ARG A 117 -10.70 2.41 6.45
C ARG A 117 -9.75 3.05 5.45
N LEU A 118 -9.66 2.52 4.23
CA LEU A 118 -8.68 3.00 3.26
C LEU A 118 -9.03 4.43 2.80
N GLU A 119 -8.14 5.37 3.03
CA GLU A 119 -8.31 6.79 2.71
C GLU A 119 -7.51 7.20 1.47
N LYS A 120 -6.34 6.60 1.25
CA LYS A 120 -5.48 6.88 0.10
C LYS A 120 -5.03 5.59 -0.55
N LEU A 121 -5.26 5.51 -1.85
CA LEU A 121 -4.83 4.39 -2.68
C LEU A 121 -4.05 4.93 -3.88
N ASP A 122 -2.78 4.55 -3.97
CA ASP A 122 -1.95 4.85 -5.13
C ASP A 122 -1.76 3.61 -6.00
N LEU A 123 -2.34 3.63 -7.20
CA LEU A 123 -2.25 2.60 -8.22
C LEU A 123 -1.60 3.15 -9.50
N GLY A 124 -0.94 4.31 -9.44
CA GLY A 124 -0.31 4.92 -10.59
C GLY A 124 0.77 4.01 -11.20
N GLU A 125 1.01 4.15 -12.50
CA GLU A 125 2.03 3.38 -13.24
C GLU A 125 1.85 1.86 -13.05
N ASN A 126 0.68 1.38 -13.47
CA ASN A 126 0.32 -0.03 -13.57
C ASN A 126 -0.33 -0.27 -14.95
N TYR A 127 -0.93 -1.43 -15.18
CA TYR A 127 -1.55 -1.81 -16.46
C TYR A 127 -3.09 -1.90 -16.39
N LEU A 128 -3.73 -1.21 -15.43
CA LEU A 128 -5.17 -1.27 -15.24
C LEU A 128 -5.93 -0.67 -16.44
N THR A 129 -6.94 -1.38 -16.93
CA THR A 129 -7.84 -0.93 -18.02
C THR A 129 -9.22 -0.52 -17.52
N GLU A 130 -9.61 -1.02 -16.35
CA GLU A 130 -10.86 -0.74 -15.65
C GLU A 130 -10.71 -0.98 -14.14
N LEU A 131 -11.72 -0.62 -13.37
CA LEU A 131 -11.84 -0.96 -11.95
C LEU A 131 -13.13 -1.77 -11.74
N PRO A 132 -13.14 -2.75 -10.82
CA PRO A 132 -14.35 -3.49 -10.48
C PRO A 132 -15.40 -2.54 -9.88
N ALA A 133 -16.68 -2.83 -10.11
CA ALA A 133 -17.78 -2.00 -9.60
C ALA A 133 -17.79 -1.88 -8.07
N GLN A 134 -17.22 -2.86 -7.37
CA GLN A 134 -17.06 -2.90 -5.91
C GLN A 134 -16.15 -1.80 -5.37
N ILE A 135 -15.38 -1.10 -6.21
CA ILE A 135 -14.62 0.08 -5.77
C ILE A 135 -15.54 1.16 -5.17
N LYS A 136 -16.83 1.18 -5.55
CA LYS A 136 -17.85 2.08 -4.99
C LYS A 136 -18.03 1.93 -3.48
N GLU A 137 -17.74 0.76 -2.90
CA GLU A 137 -17.87 0.53 -1.46
C GLU A 137 -16.87 1.39 -0.66
N LEU A 138 -15.81 1.88 -1.32
CA LEU A 138 -14.84 2.80 -0.74
C LEU A 138 -15.28 4.27 -0.82
N SER A 139 -16.46 4.59 -1.37
CA SER A 139 -16.88 5.99 -1.62
C SER A 139 -16.96 6.85 -0.37
N ASN A 140 -17.14 6.24 0.81
CA ASN A 140 -17.27 6.93 2.09
C ASN A 140 -15.94 7.10 2.83
N THR A 141 -14.91 6.34 2.45
CA THR A 141 -13.61 6.29 3.14
C THR A 141 -12.49 6.87 2.28
N LEU A 142 -12.50 6.58 0.98
CA LEU A 142 -11.43 6.91 0.05
C LEU A 142 -11.47 8.40 -0.34
N LYS A 143 -10.45 9.12 0.09
CA LYS A 143 -10.27 10.56 -0.15
C LYS A 143 -9.44 10.82 -1.39
N GLU A 144 -8.42 9.99 -1.64
CA GLU A 144 -7.53 10.15 -2.80
C GLU A 144 -7.27 8.81 -3.51
N LEU A 145 -7.40 8.84 -4.83
CA LEU A 145 -7.13 7.70 -5.71
C LEU A 145 -6.23 8.14 -6.87
N ASN A 146 -5.01 7.61 -6.93
CA ASN A 146 -4.10 7.85 -8.05
C ASN A 146 -4.17 6.68 -9.05
N LEU A 147 -4.55 6.97 -10.28
CA LEU A 147 -4.65 6.03 -11.41
C LEU A 147 -3.80 6.51 -12.61
N ARG A 148 -2.91 7.49 -12.40
CA ARG A 148 -2.06 8.03 -13.47
C ARG A 148 -1.26 6.92 -14.14
N LEU A 149 -0.96 7.08 -15.42
CA LEU A 149 -0.11 6.14 -16.15
C LEU A 149 -0.63 4.69 -16.10
N ASN A 150 -1.96 4.52 -16.10
CA ASN A 150 -2.66 3.28 -16.43
C ASN A 150 -3.30 3.40 -17.82
N VAL A 151 -4.04 2.37 -18.26
CA VAL A 151 -4.67 2.29 -19.59
C VAL A 151 -6.20 2.37 -19.49
N ILE A 152 -6.71 3.16 -18.55
CA ILE A 152 -8.16 3.29 -18.29
C ILE A 152 -8.81 4.17 -19.37
N SER A 153 -9.77 3.61 -20.12
CA SER A 153 -10.50 4.34 -21.17
C SER A 153 -11.29 5.53 -20.62
N LEU A 154 -11.46 6.60 -21.42
CA LEU A 154 -12.24 7.79 -21.00
C LEU A 154 -13.65 7.45 -20.52
N LYS A 155 -14.27 6.42 -21.13
CA LYS A 155 -15.58 5.90 -20.71
C LYS A 155 -15.53 5.39 -19.26
N HIS A 156 -14.53 4.56 -18.94
CA HIS A 156 -14.35 4.04 -17.58
C HIS A 156 -13.93 5.13 -16.59
N GLN A 157 -13.10 6.10 -17.00
CA GLN A 157 -12.75 7.25 -16.15
C GLN A 157 -14.00 8.04 -15.73
N LYS A 158 -14.91 8.27 -16.67
CA LYS A 158 -16.21 8.92 -16.41
C LYS A 158 -17.06 8.09 -15.46
N GLU A 159 -17.16 6.78 -15.68
CA GLU A 159 -17.91 5.88 -14.79
C GLU A 159 -17.35 5.89 -13.36
N ILE A 160 -16.02 5.80 -13.20
CA ILE A 160 -15.37 5.84 -11.89
C ILE A 160 -15.69 7.15 -11.16
N ARG A 161 -15.61 8.29 -11.85
CA ARG A 161 -15.91 9.61 -11.24
C ARG A 161 -17.38 9.78 -10.90
N GLU A 162 -18.28 9.46 -11.81
CA GLU A 162 -19.69 9.83 -11.66
C GLU A 162 -20.49 8.80 -10.86
N LYS A 163 -20.14 7.51 -10.98
CA LYS A 163 -20.94 6.41 -10.44
C LYS A 163 -20.29 5.75 -9.23
N TYR A 164 -18.97 5.61 -9.22
CA TYR A 164 -18.30 4.85 -8.16
C TYR A 164 -17.74 5.72 -7.04
N LEU A 165 -17.05 6.80 -7.36
CA LEU A 165 -16.27 7.60 -6.41
C LEU A 165 -16.46 9.12 -6.61
N PRO A 166 -17.70 9.64 -6.52
CA PRO A 166 -18.00 11.05 -6.82
C PRO A 166 -17.36 12.07 -5.87
N ASN A 167 -17.02 11.66 -4.64
CA ASN A 167 -16.43 12.53 -3.62
C ASN A 167 -14.90 12.31 -3.44
N THR A 168 -14.29 11.45 -4.25
CA THR A 168 -12.87 11.12 -4.15
C THR A 168 -12.07 12.00 -5.11
N LYS A 169 -10.89 12.46 -4.67
CA LYS A 169 -9.94 13.12 -5.56
C LYS A 169 -9.22 12.10 -6.42
N ILE A 170 -9.56 12.05 -7.72
CA ILE A 170 -9.04 11.03 -8.66
C ILE A 170 -8.10 11.63 -9.69
N TYR A 171 -6.90 11.04 -9.80
CA TYR A 171 -5.88 11.45 -10.76
C TYR A 171 -5.75 10.41 -11.89
N PHE A 172 -6.22 10.72 -13.11
CA PHE A 172 -6.09 9.84 -14.28
C PHE A 172 -4.91 10.17 -15.19
N SER A 173 -4.46 11.43 -15.19
CA SER A 173 -3.31 11.92 -15.97
C SER A 173 -2.38 12.73 -15.06
N ALA A 174 -1.09 12.80 -15.42
CA ALA A 174 -0.19 13.81 -14.84
C ALA A 174 -0.88 15.18 -14.93
N PRO A 175 -0.68 16.11 -13.96
CA PRO A 175 -1.11 17.47 -14.16
C PRO A 175 -0.51 17.91 -15.50
N CYS A 176 -1.35 18.29 -16.47
CA CYS A 176 -0.84 18.94 -17.65
C CYS A 176 -0.17 20.21 -17.15
N ASN A 177 1.17 20.25 -17.06
CA ASN A 177 1.91 21.50 -17.05
C ASN A 177 1.80 22.07 -18.47
N CYS A 178 0.61 22.55 -18.83
CA CYS A 178 0.43 23.44 -19.95
C CYS A 178 0.60 24.86 -19.42
N ASP A 179 1.85 25.21 -19.07
CA ASP A 179 2.33 26.58 -18.82
C ASP A 179 3.88 26.54 -18.77
N LEU A 180 4.51 26.46 -19.95
CA LEU A 180 5.87 26.90 -20.25
C LEU A 180 5.90 27.47 -21.66
#